data_AF-A0A955FVD0-F1
#
_entry.id   AF-A0A955FVD0-F1
#
_cell.length_a   1.000
_cell.length_b   1.000
_cell.length_c   1.000
_cell.angle_alpha   90.00
_cell.angle_beta   90.00
_cell.angle_gamma   90.00
#
_symmetry.space_group_name_H-M   'P 1'
#
loop_
_entity.id
_entity.type
_entity.pdbx_description
1 polymer ?
#
loop_
_entity_poly.entity_id
_entity_poly.type
_entity_poly.pdbx_seq_one_letter_code
_entity_poly.pdbx_strand_id
1 'polypeptide(L)'
;MKIAIAYGLFEGPLCGRILRKELRQRGHSIVGIKNADILILHSGAWLMMDKYPTDKRILLIDPAYQTTQSVLTKSVRRIQYDLRHLRPLQYPGYLLRRSYNLWYFITKLPYWIEMLENYRSKDISSLLRQKHVHLFEASDPAWHDTVVTNRAANAIVELPGDHDALWHTPRLTADILGL
;
A
#
# COMPACT_ATOMS: atom_id res chain seq x y z
N MET A 1 -18.57 -6.36 7.42
CA MET A 1 -17.18 -6.62 7.89
C MET A 1 -16.55 -5.33 8.38
N LYS A 2 -15.69 -5.41 9.38
CA LYS A 2 -14.89 -4.30 9.90
C LYS A 2 -13.53 -4.27 9.21
N ILE A 3 -13.19 -3.16 8.59
CA ILE A 3 -11.96 -3.01 7.80
C ILE A 3 -11.12 -1.88 8.39
N ALA A 4 -9.81 -2.11 8.55
CA ALA A 4 -8.85 -1.05 8.78
C ALA A 4 -7.93 -0.90 7.57
N ILE A 5 -7.52 0.34 7.31
CA ILE A 5 -6.60 0.68 6.23
C ILE A 5 -5.40 1.39 6.86
N ALA A 6 -4.21 0.87 6.60
CA ALA A 6 -2.94 1.49 6.96
C ALA A 6 -2.21 1.90 5.68
N TYR A 7 -1.56 3.06 5.75
CA TYR A 7 -0.96 3.74 4.61
C TYR A 7 0.56 3.64 4.68
N GLY A 8 1.20 3.54 3.52
CA GLY A 8 2.65 3.46 3.43
C GLY A 8 3.31 4.82 3.23
N LEU A 9 4.52 4.78 2.68
CA LEU A 9 5.38 5.94 2.49
C LEU A 9 4.68 7.06 1.70
N PHE A 10 4.73 8.30 2.20
CA PHE A 10 4.13 9.49 1.60
C PHE A 10 2.59 9.52 1.52
N GLU A 11 1.90 8.62 2.21
CA GLU A 11 0.44 8.48 2.10
C GLU A 11 -0.28 8.56 3.43
N GLY A 12 -1.54 9.01 3.40
CA GLY A 12 -2.37 9.11 4.59
C GLY A 12 -3.87 9.04 4.31
N PRO A 13 -4.72 9.26 5.33
CA PRO A 13 -6.16 9.05 5.25
C PRO A 13 -6.91 9.80 4.15
N LEU A 14 -6.35 10.92 3.66
CA LEU A 14 -6.94 11.66 2.55
C LEU A 14 -6.73 10.96 1.20
N CYS A 15 -5.61 10.25 0.99
CA CYS A 15 -5.39 9.38 -0.17
C CYS A 15 -6.45 8.27 -0.21
N GLY A 16 -6.69 7.63 0.94
CA GLY A 16 -7.69 6.56 1.08
C GLY A 16 -9.15 7.01 1.11
N ARG A 17 -9.45 8.31 0.97
CA ARG A 17 -10.83 8.81 1.13
C ARG A 17 -11.81 8.16 0.17
N ILE A 18 -11.42 7.95 -1.08
CA ILE A 18 -12.30 7.39 -2.11
C ILE A 18 -12.54 5.91 -1.87
N LEU A 19 -11.50 5.12 -1.57
CA LEU A 19 -11.67 3.71 -1.16
C LEU A 19 -12.56 3.60 0.09
N ARG A 20 -12.33 4.41 1.11
CA ARG A 20 -13.16 4.39 2.34
C ARG A 20 -14.63 4.68 2.05
N LYS A 21 -14.92 5.54 1.06
CA LYS A 21 -16.29 5.81 0.62
C LYS A 21 -16.87 4.58 -0.09
N GLU A 22 -16.15 4.00 -1.03
CA GLU A 22 -16.55 2.80 -1.76
C GLU A 22 -16.86 1.62 -0.81
N LEU A 23 -15.94 1.31 0.11
CA LEU A 23 -16.13 0.23 1.08
C LEU A 23 -17.34 0.46 1.99
N ARG A 24 -17.64 1.71 2.35
CA ARG A 24 -18.85 2.03 3.12
C ARG A 24 -20.12 1.87 2.28
N GLN A 25 -20.09 2.24 1.00
CA GLN A 25 -21.21 2.03 0.09
C GLN A 25 -21.52 0.54 -0.11
N ARG A 26 -20.51 -0.33 0.04
CA ARG A 26 -20.64 -1.79 0.04
C ARG A 26 -21.07 -2.40 1.39
N GLY A 27 -21.36 -1.58 2.40
CA GLY A 27 -21.83 -2.04 3.70
C GLY A 27 -20.73 -2.44 4.69
N HIS A 28 -19.46 -2.10 4.42
CA HIS A 28 -18.39 -2.30 5.41
C HIS A 28 -18.27 -1.12 6.40
N SER A 29 -17.74 -1.43 7.58
CA SER A 29 -17.39 -0.42 8.58
C SER A 29 -15.90 -0.16 8.58
N ILE A 30 -15.49 1.11 8.44
CA ILE A 30 -14.07 1.49 8.54
C ILE A 30 -13.74 1.78 10.01
N VAL A 31 -12.87 0.97 10.59
CA VAL A 31 -12.49 1.01 12.02
C VAL A 31 -10.97 1.10 12.19
N GLY A 32 -10.50 1.24 13.43
CA GLY A 32 -9.08 1.14 13.76
C GLY A 32 -8.57 -0.31 13.73
N ILE A 33 -7.26 -0.48 13.57
CA ILE A 33 -6.56 -1.79 13.40
C ILE A 33 -6.99 -2.84 14.42
N LYS A 34 -7.10 -2.46 15.70
CA LYS A 34 -7.46 -3.38 16.79
C LYS A 34 -8.84 -4.04 16.60
N ASN A 35 -9.79 -3.31 16.02
CA ASN A 35 -11.20 -3.72 15.92
C ASN A 35 -11.56 -4.31 14.55
N ALA A 36 -10.60 -4.42 13.64
CA ALA A 36 -10.85 -4.86 12.27
C ALA A 36 -10.86 -6.39 12.18
N ASP A 37 -11.65 -6.90 11.22
CA ASP A 37 -11.62 -8.28 10.75
C ASP A 37 -10.63 -8.42 9.57
N ILE A 38 -10.51 -7.34 8.77
CA ILE A 38 -9.62 -7.24 7.61
C ILE A 38 -8.68 -6.04 7.75
N LEU A 39 -7.39 -6.27 7.53
CA LEU A 39 -6.36 -5.23 7.47
C LEU A 39 -5.90 -5.04 6.02
N ILE A 40 -6.11 -3.85 5.48
CA ILE A 40 -5.50 -3.42 4.21
C ILE A 40 -4.23 -2.66 4.54
N LEU A 41 -3.07 -3.23 4.20
CA LEU A 41 -1.76 -2.62 4.43
C LEU A 41 -1.15 -2.28 3.07
N HIS A 42 -1.09 -0.99 2.74
CA HIS A 42 -0.52 -0.53 1.48
C HIS A 42 0.95 -0.13 1.62
N SER A 43 1.78 -0.48 0.65
CA SER A 43 3.18 -0.04 0.56
C SER A 43 3.96 -0.34 1.84
N GLY A 44 4.55 0.68 2.48
CA GLY A 44 5.30 0.54 3.73
C GLY A 44 4.46 0.31 4.98
N ALA A 45 3.12 0.25 4.90
CA ALA A 45 2.27 0.17 6.09
C ALA A 45 2.58 -1.03 7.01
N TRP A 46 3.00 -2.16 6.43
CA TRP A 46 3.37 -3.36 7.19
C TRP A 46 4.55 -3.11 8.13
N LEU A 47 5.47 -2.21 7.76
CA LEU A 47 6.66 -1.88 8.56
C LEU A 47 6.32 -1.29 9.93
N MET A 48 5.15 -0.64 10.04
CA MET A 48 4.69 0.04 11.24
C MET A 48 3.86 -0.86 12.15
N MET A 49 3.76 -2.15 11.83
CA MET A 49 3.10 -3.14 12.67
C MET A 49 4.14 -3.76 13.62
N ASP A 50 3.85 -3.72 14.93
CA ASP A 50 4.66 -4.41 15.93
C ASP A 50 4.45 -5.92 15.91
N LYS A 51 3.19 -6.33 15.72
CA LYS A 51 2.75 -7.72 15.63
C LYS A 51 1.67 -7.86 14.58
N TYR A 52 1.70 -8.98 13.86
CA TYR A 52 0.67 -9.31 12.89
C TYR A 52 -0.39 -10.19 13.55
N PRO A 53 -1.65 -9.72 13.62
CA PRO A 53 -2.73 -10.49 14.21
C PRO A 53 -3.05 -11.71 13.34
N THR A 54 -3.02 -12.89 13.93
CA THR A 54 -3.29 -14.16 13.24
C THR A 54 -4.78 -14.46 13.09
N ASP A 55 -5.63 -13.74 13.81
CA ASP A 55 -7.09 -13.82 13.78
C ASP A 55 -7.73 -12.96 12.67
N LYS A 56 -6.92 -12.22 11.88
CA LYS A 56 -7.40 -11.27 10.87
C LYS A 56 -6.97 -11.68 9.48
N ARG A 57 -7.76 -11.32 8.46
CA ARG A 57 -7.33 -11.40 7.06
C ARG A 57 -6.47 -10.17 6.76
N ILE A 58 -5.25 -10.37 6.28
CA ILE A 58 -4.33 -9.29 5.92
C ILE A 58 -4.22 -9.23 4.40
N LEU A 59 -4.49 -8.06 3.84
CA LEU A 59 -4.33 -7.75 2.42
C LEU A 59 -3.12 -6.81 2.29
N LEU A 60 -2.01 -7.34 1.82
CA LEU A 60 -0.80 -6.58 1.49
C LEU A 60 -0.95 -6.05 0.06
N ILE A 61 -0.97 -4.73 -0.09
CA ILE A 61 -1.12 -4.07 -1.38
C ILE A 61 0.20 -3.39 -1.73
N ASP A 62 0.86 -3.86 -2.78
CA ASP A 62 2.15 -3.37 -3.28
C ASP A 62 3.16 -3.12 -2.16
N PRO A 63 3.44 -4.10 -1.28
CA PRO A 63 4.24 -3.84 -0.10
C PRO A 63 5.67 -3.44 -0.47
N ALA A 64 6.24 -2.53 0.31
CA ALA A 64 7.61 -2.09 0.08
C ALA A 64 8.61 -3.18 0.51
N TYR A 65 9.31 -3.79 -0.46
CA TYR A 65 10.35 -4.80 -0.21
C TYR A 65 11.72 -4.19 0.05
N GLN A 66 12.45 -4.68 1.05
CA GLN A 66 13.87 -4.36 1.20
C GLN A 66 14.66 -5.05 0.07
N THR A 67 15.27 -4.25 -0.79
CA THR A 67 16.14 -4.71 -1.89
C THR A 67 17.52 -4.06 -1.77
N THR A 68 18.45 -4.42 -2.66
CA THR A 68 19.73 -3.70 -2.82
C THR A 68 19.57 -2.24 -3.25
N GLN A 69 18.41 -1.85 -3.81
CA GLN A 69 18.12 -0.47 -4.20
C GLN A 69 17.62 0.36 -3.02
N SER A 70 18.09 1.61 -2.96
CA SER A 70 17.65 2.57 -1.95
C SER A 70 16.19 3.00 -2.15
N VAL A 71 15.52 3.37 -1.05
CA VAL A 71 14.15 3.94 -1.06
C VAL A 71 14.06 5.17 -1.98
N LEU A 72 15.11 6.00 -2.00
CA LEU A 72 15.17 7.16 -2.88
C LEU A 72 15.20 6.76 -4.36
N THR A 73 16.03 5.78 -4.72
CA THR A 73 16.11 5.25 -6.09
C THR A 73 14.76 4.70 -6.56
N LYS A 74 14.08 3.91 -5.71
CA LYS A 74 12.73 3.41 -6.01
C LYS A 74 11.71 4.53 -6.19
N SER A 75 11.75 5.53 -5.30
CA SER A 75 10.88 6.70 -5.37
C SER A 75 11.08 7.50 -6.67
N VAL A 76 12.33 7.69 -7.10
CA VAL A 76 12.65 8.36 -8.37
C VAL A 76 12.14 7.54 -9.56
N ARG A 77 12.35 6.23 -9.57
CA ARG A 77 11.83 5.34 -10.63
C ARG A 77 10.31 5.37 -10.71
N ARG A 78 9.62 5.39 -9.57
CA ARG A 78 8.17 5.57 -9.50
C ARG A 78 7.74 6.90 -10.13
N ILE A 79 8.39 8.00 -9.78
CA ILE A 79 8.07 9.31 -10.37
C ILE A 79 8.29 9.29 -11.90
N GLN A 80 9.38 8.66 -12.36
CA GLN A 80 9.63 8.50 -13.80
C GLN A 80 8.57 7.64 -14.48
N TYR A 81 8.12 6.56 -13.83
CA TYR A 81 7.03 5.71 -14.31
C TYR A 81 5.75 6.53 -14.44
N ASP A 82 5.36 7.26 -13.40
CA ASP A 82 4.15 8.09 -13.41
C ASP A 82 4.20 9.11 -14.56
N LEU A 83 5.32 9.85 -14.69
CA LEU A 83 5.47 10.87 -15.72
C LEU A 83 5.36 10.31 -17.15
N ARG A 84 5.78 9.06 -17.38
CA ARG A 84 5.65 8.39 -18.68
C ARG A 84 4.22 7.95 -19.00
N HIS A 85 3.40 7.70 -17.98
CA HIS A 85 2.04 7.18 -18.14
C HIS A 85 0.95 8.23 -17.88
N LEU A 86 1.32 9.41 -17.41
CA LEU A 86 0.44 10.56 -17.19
C LEU A 86 -0.05 11.16 -18.51
N ARG A 87 -1.37 11.30 -18.64
CA ARG A 87 -1.99 12.04 -19.75
C ARG A 87 -2.10 13.54 -19.40
N PRO A 88 -2.11 14.45 -20.39
CA PRO A 88 -2.16 15.90 -20.15
C PRO A 88 -3.27 16.36 -19.19
N LEU A 89 -4.48 15.80 -19.33
CA LEU A 89 -5.62 16.14 -18.49
C LEU A 89 -5.47 15.69 -17.02
N GLN A 90 -4.52 14.80 -16.72
CA GLN A 90 -4.29 14.27 -15.37
C GLN A 90 -3.23 15.07 -14.59
N TYR A 91 -2.43 15.92 -15.26
CA TYR A 91 -1.35 16.67 -14.59
C TYR A 91 -1.82 17.51 -13.40
N PRO A 92 -2.93 18.28 -13.45
CA PRO A 92 -3.34 19.09 -12.31
C PRO A 92 -3.65 18.25 -11.07
N GLY A 93 -4.36 17.13 -11.25
CA GLY A 93 -4.68 16.20 -10.17
C GLY A 93 -3.44 15.51 -9.61
N TYR A 94 -2.50 15.14 -10.48
CA TYR A 94 -1.22 14.56 -10.08
C TYR A 94 -0.38 15.53 -9.25
N LEU A 95 -0.25 16.79 -9.69
CA LEU A 95 0.49 17.82 -8.95
C LEU A 95 -0.15 18.09 -7.58
N LEU A 96 -1.48 18.22 -7.53
CA LEU A 96 -2.19 18.41 -6.26
C LEU A 96 -1.92 17.25 -5.29
N ARG A 97 -1.98 16.00 -5.78
CA ARG A 97 -1.66 14.80 -4.99
C ARG A 97 -0.22 14.81 -4.51
N ARG A 98 0.74 15.14 -5.37
CA ARG A 98 2.17 15.20 -5.00
C ARG A 98 2.45 16.30 -3.97
N SER A 99 1.80 17.46 -4.09
CA SER A 99 1.86 18.52 -3.09
C SER A 99 1.30 18.06 -1.74
N TYR A 100 0.18 17.33 -1.74
CA TYR A 100 -0.38 16.74 -0.53
C TYR A 100 0.57 15.70 0.10
N ASN A 101 1.15 14.82 -0.70
CA ASN A 101 2.12 13.83 -0.24
C ASN A 101 3.36 14.49 0.38
N LEU A 102 3.86 15.59 -0.21
CA LEU A 102 4.96 16.36 0.35
C LEU A 102 4.59 17.07 1.66
N TRP A 103 3.40 17.67 1.73
CA TRP A 103 2.90 18.25 2.98
C TRP A 103 2.77 17.19 4.09
N TYR A 104 2.22 16.03 3.75
CA TYR A 104 2.08 14.91 4.69
C TYR A 104 3.45 14.35 5.09
N PHE A 105 4.42 14.33 4.16
CA PHE A 105 5.81 13.98 4.45
C PHE A 105 6.39 14.87 5.55
N ILE A 106 6.34 16.19 5.34
CA ILE A 106 6.92 17.18 6.24
C ILE A 106 6.24 17.14 7.61
N THR A 107 4.90 17.02 7.64
CA THR A 107 4.13 17.03 8.90
C THR A 107 4.19 15.73 9.69
N LYS A 108 4.64 14.63 9.08
CA LYS A 108 4.77 13.31 9.72
C LYS A 108 6.21 12.78 9.70
N LEU A 109 7.20 13.68 9.68
CA LEU A 109 8.62 13.32 9.61
C LEU A 109 9.06 12.23 10.63
N PRO A 110 8.66 12.27 11.92
CA PRO A 110 9.04 11.20 12.86
C PRO A 110 8.53 9.82 12.46
N TYR A 111 7.29 9.74 11.98
CA TYR A 111 6.70 8.48 11.48
C TYR A 111 7.46 7.93 10.28
N TRP A 112 7.99 8.82 9.41
CA TRP A 112 8.80 8.39 8.27
C TRP A 112 10.18 7.90 8.65
N ILE A 113 10.82 8.54 9.63
CA ILE A 113 12.11 8.08 10.15
C ILE A 113 11.94 6.66 10.71
N GLU A 114 10.92 6.44 11.55
CA GLU A 114 10.60 5.12 12.10
C GLU A 114 10.30 4.08 11.00
N MET A 115 9.50 4.44 9.98
CA MET A 115 9.24 3.55 8.85
C MET A 115 10.52 3.20 8.08
N LEU A 116 11.43 4.15 7.89
CA LEU A 116 12.70 3.92 7.20
C LEU A 116 13.65 3.05 8.03
N GLU A 117 13.69 3.21 9.34
CA GLU A 117 14.43 2.34 10.26
C GLU A 117 13.89 0.91 10.22
N ASN A 118 12.56 0.77 10.25
CA ASN A 118 11.89 -0.52 10.09
C ASN A 118 12.15 -1.13 8.70
N TYR A 119 12.14 -0.34 7.61
CA TYR A 119 12.44 -0.83 6.26
C TYR A 119 13.85 -1.42 6.13
N ARG A 120 14.81 -0.90 6.90
CA ARG A 120 16.20 -1.37 6.90
C ARG A 120 16.41 -2.65 7.70
N SER A 121 15.48 -2.98 8.61
CA SER A 121 15.68 -4.01 9.64
C SER A 121 14.65 -5.13 9.61
N LYS A 122 13.42 -4.89 9.15
CA LYS A 122 12.34 -5.88 9.10
C LYS A 122 12.35 -6.65 7.78
N ASP A 123 12.19 -7.97 7.87
CA ASP A 123 12.01 -8.87 6.73
C ASP A 123 10.53 -9.30 6.61
N ILE A 124 9.90 -8.94 5.49
CA ILE A 124 8.50 -9.28 5.19
C ILE A 124 8.30 -10.79 4.94
N SER A 125 9.36 -11.55 4.68
CA SER A 125 9.27 -12.97 4.29
C SER A 125 8.50 -13.81 5.29
N SER A 126 8.61 -13.51 6.59
CA SER A 126 7.87 -14.21 7.64
C SER A 126 6.36 -13.94 7.60
N LEU A 127 5.95 -12.75 7.15
CA LEU A 127 4.57 -12.35 6.97
C LEU A 127 3.98 -13.01 5.71
N LEU A 128 4.72 -13.00 4.60
CA LEU A 128 4.28 -13.59 3.33
C LEU A 128 4.00 -15.09 3.42
N ARG A 129 4.66 -15.81 4.33
CA ARG A 129 4.45 -17.25 4.56
C ARG A 129 3.15 -17.57 5.32
N GLN A 130 2.41 -16.58 5.79
CA GLN A 130 1.21 -16.81 6.61
C GLN A 130 -0.03 -16.98 5.73
N LYS A 131 -0.82 -18.04 5.98
CA LYS A 131 -1.99 -18.37 5.16
C LYS A 131 -3.09 -17.31 5.14
N HIS A 132 -3.20 -16.50 6.19
CA HIS A 132 -4.20 -15.43 6.29
C HIS A 132 -3.73 -14.11 5.64
N VAL A 133 -2.53 -14.09 5.04
CA VAL A 133 -1.95 -12.95 4.34
C VAL A 133 -2.08 -13.15 2.84
N HIS A 134 -2.73 -12.21 2.17
CA HIS A 134 -2.89 -12.19 0.72
C HIS A 134 -2.08 -11.04 0.13
N LEU A 135 -1.30 -11.35 -0.89
CA LEU A 135 -0.43 -10.40 -1.57
C LEU A 135 -1.05 -9.94 -2.88
N PHE A 136 -1.10 -8.63 -3.05
CA PHE A 136 -1.58 -7.96 -4.25
C PHE A 136 -0.48 -7.04 -4.79
N GLU A 137 -0.16 -7.16 -6.07
CA GLU A 137 0.92 -6.43 -6.73
C GLU A 137 0.38 -5.75 -7.99
N ALA A 138 0.51 -4.43 -8.09
CA ALA A 138 0.21 -3.65 -9.28
C ALA A 138 1.29 -3.85 -10.34
N SER A 139 1.03 -3.55 -11.61
CA SER A 139 2.02 -3.77 -12.68
C SER A 139 3.23 -2.81 -12.65
N ASP A 140 3.40 -1.97 -11.62
CA ASP A 140 4.55 -1.06 -11.46
C ASP A 140 5.78 -1.78 -10.88
N PRO A 141 6.87 -1.92 -11.65
CA PRO A 141 8.06 -2.64 -11.21
C PRO A 141 8.90 -1.89 -10.17
N ALA A 142 8.61 -0.62 -9.85
CA ALA A 142 9.47 0.20 -9.00
C ALA A 142 9.64 -0.38 -7.59
N TRP A 143 8.62 -1.06 -7.08
CA TRP A 143 8.63 -1.63 -5.73
C TRP A 143 8.70 -3.15 -5.71
N HIS A 144 8.45 -3.84 -6.83
CA HIS A 144 8.45 -5.30 -6.94
C HIS A 144 9.79 -5.95 -6.62
N ASP A 145 9.71 -7.10 -5.97
CA ASP A 145 10.83 -8.01 -5.79
C ASP A 145 10.37 -9.47 -5.98
N THR A 146 10.64 -10.02 -7.16
CA THR A 146 10.24 -11.38 -7.53
C THR A 146 10.89 -12.46 -6.65
N VAL A 147 12.06 -12.19 -6.06
CA VAL A 147 12.73 -13.14 -5.16
C VAL A 147 11.97 -13.23 -3.84
N VAL A 148 11.46 -12.10 -3.35
CA VAL A 148 10.69 -12.06 -2.10
C VAL A 148 9.26 -12.56 -2.32
N THR A 149 8.61 -12.19 -3.42
CA THR A 149 7.23 -12.62 -3.69
C THR A 149 7.11 -14.12 -3.93
N ASN A 150 8.15 -14.79 -4.45
CA ASN A 150 8.23 -16.25 -4.53
C ASN A 150 8.13 -16.99 -3.17
N ARG A 151 8.25 -16.26 -2.06
CA ARG A 151 8.12 -16.81 -0.69
C ARG A 151 6.69 -16.75 -0.17
N ALA A 152 5.74 -16.17 -0.92
CA ALA A 152 4.35 -16.06 -0.51
C ALA A 152 3.67 -17.43 -0.41
N ALA A 153 2.94 -17.65 0.69
CA ALA A 153 2.18 -18.89 0.89
C ALA A 153 0.91 -18.97 0.05
N ASN A 154 0.40 -17.82 -0.40
CA ASN A 154 -0.76 -17.70 -1.26
C ASN A 154 -0.34 -17.20 -2.64
N ALA A 155 -1.15 -17.51 -3.66
CA ALA A 155 -0.95 -16.95 -4.98
C ALA A 155 -1.02 -15.42 -4.95
N ILE A 156 -0.11 -14.79 -5.68
CA ILE A 156 -0.07 -13.34 -5.87
C ILE A 156 -1.22 -12.96 -6.81
N VAL A 157 -2.00 -11.97 -6.43
CA VAL A 157 -3.06 -11.42 -7.27
C VAL A 157 -2.58 -10.12 -7.89
N GLU A 158 -2.57 -10.05 -9.22
CA GLU A 158 -2.18 -8.81 -9.90
C GLU A 158 -3.29 -7.76 -9.78
N LEU A 159 -2.91 -6.53 -9.45
CA LEU A 159 -3.79 -5.36 -9.48
C LEU A 159 -3.60 -4.59 -10.80
N PRO A 160 -4.67 -4.31 -11.54
CA PRO A 160 -4.56 -3.55 -12.77
C PRO A 160 -4.21 -2.10 -12.46
N GLY A 161 -3.17 -1.60 -13.13
CA GLY A 161 -2.77 -0.20 -13.08
C GLY A 161 -1.44 -0.01 -12.37
N ASP A 162 -1.36 1.06 -11.59
CA ASP A 162 -0.13 1.50 -10.93
C ASP A 162 -0.18 1.18 -9.41
N HIS A 163 0.95 1.31 -8.71
CA HIS A 163 1.10 1.16 -7.24
C HIS A 163 -0.02 1.79 -6.38
N ASP A 164 -0.69 2.81 -6.89
CA ASP A 164 -1.73 3.58 -6.23
C ASP A 164 -3.13 3.32 -6.81
N ALA A 165 -3.30 2.26 -7.62
CA ALA A 165 -4.56 1.89 -8.26
C ALA A 165 -5.70 1.76 -7.26
N LEU A 166 -5.40 1.26 -6.06
CA LEU A 166 -6.25 1.25 -4.88
C LEU A 166 -6.97 2.60 -4.58
N TRP A 167 -6.32 3.72 -4.88
CA TRP A 167 -6.88 5.07 -4.72
C TRP A 167 -7.60 5.58 -5.98
N HIS A 168 -7.15 5.15 -7.15
CA HIS A 168 -7.62 5.64 -8.46
C HIS A 168 -8.83 4.87 -9.00
N THR A 169 -8.88 3.56 -8.78
CA THR A 169 -9.92 2.63 -9.23
C THR A 169 -10.47 1.82 -8.05
N PRO A 170 -10.99 2.48 -7.00
CA PRO A 170 -11.34 1.83 -5.73
C PRO A 170 -12.44 0.77 -5.87
N ARG A 171 -13.37 0.94 -6.83
CA ARG A 171 -14.41 -0.05 -7.12
C ARG A 171 -13.79 -1.36 -7.65
N LEU A 172 -12.99 -1.25 -8.71
CA LEU A 172 -12.30 -2.40 -9.31
C LEU A 172 -11.37 -3.07 -8.30
N THR A 173 -10.65 -2.27 -7.51
CA THR A 173 -9.78 -2.80 -6.47
C THR A 173 -10.59 -3.54 -5.41
N ALA A 174 -11.67 -2.97 -4.88
CA ALA A 174 -12.53 -3.64 -3.90
C ALA A 174 -13.09 -4.98 -4.45
N ASP A 175 -13.50 -5.02 -5.71
CA ASP A 175 -13.95 -6.26 -6.37
C ASP A 175 -12.84 -7.33 -6.38
N ILE A 176 -11.61 -6.97 -6.76
CA ILE A 176 -10.46 -7.89 -6.78
C ILE A 176 -10.07 -8.37 -5.37
N LEU A 177 -10.18 -7.50 -4.38
CA LEU A 177 -9.90 -7.83 -2.97
C LEU A 177 -10.97 -8.75 -2.37
N GLY A 178 -12.14 -8.89 -3.03
CA GLY A 178 -13.31 -9.57 -2.51
C GLY A 178 -13.93 -8.83 -1.31
N LEU A 179 -14.01 -7.50 -1.43
CA LEU A 179 -14.59 -6.59 -0.44
C LEU A 179 -15.92 -6.03 -0.97
#